data_AF-A0A1F2U1G5-F1
#
_entry.id   AF-A0A1F2U1G5-F1
#
_cell.length_a   1.000
_cell.length_b   1.000
_cell.length_c   1.000
_cell.angle_alpha   90.00
_cell.angle_beta   90.00
_cell.angle_gamma   90.00
#
_symmetry.space_group_name_H-M   'P 1'
#
loop_
_entity.id
_entity.type
_entity.pdbx_description
1 polymer ?
#
loop_
_entity_poly.entity_id
_entity_poly.type
_entity_poly.pdbx_seq_one_letter_code
_entity_poly.pdbx_strand_id
1 'polypeptide(L)'
;MASITLQPAGTRIYIDGNTYPIKDQLRRAGCHWDGERKAWWIGAAKRADIEHLVSSDTVQQQSAAEPQRDATPDASASVRARASYKGRDYYVLAETRDRSKLLLAARNGQFQFWAAAEATQITKTYGRENYRSGRTEYPTLGGMIRRAEEWRAARQQGDTMPQGHRYECEECGEMVTHGDGSSCWETGCAH
;
A
#
# COMPACT_ATOMS: atom_id res chain seq x y z
N MET A 1 -21.39 -15.54 8.02
CA MET A 1 -21.36 -14.16 7.51
C MET A 1 -22.13 -13.30 8.50
N ALA A 2 -21.51 -12.27 9.08
CA ALA A 2 -22.19 -11.43 10.05
C ALA A 2 -23.08 -10.42 9.30
N SER A 3 -24.39 -10.64 9.32
CA SER A 3 -25.36 -9.76 8.66
C SER A 3 -25.56 -8.49 9.48
N ILE A 4 -25.53 -7.33 8.82
CA ILE A 4 -25.89 -6.05 9.43
C ILE A 4 -27.42 -5.96 9.48
N THR A 5 -27.99 -5.60 10.63
CA THR A 5 -29.44 -5.47 10.82
C THR A 5 -29.80 -4.07 11.31
N LEU A 6 -30.93 -3.54 10.84
CA LEU A 6 -31.45 -2.23 11.23
C LEU A 6 -32.59 -2.43 12.24
N GLN A 7 -32.40 -1.97 13.47
CA GLN A 7 -33.39 -2.06 14.54
C GLN A 7 -34.00 -0.69 14.85
N PRO A 8 -35.26 -0.43 14.49
CA PRO A 8 -35.93 0.83 14.84
C PRO A 8 -36.25 0.86 16.35
N ALA A 9 -35.97 2.00 17.00
CA ALA A 9 -36.29 2.26 18.40
C ALA A 9 -36.76 3.72 18.56
N GLY A 10 -38.07 3.94 18.39
CA GLY A 10 -38.67 5.26 18.43
C GLY A 10 -38.17 6.15 17.28
N THR A 11 -37.56 7.29 17.61
CA THR A 11 -37.01 8.24 16.62
C THR A 11 -35.60 7.89 16.15
N ARG A 12 -35.01 6.80 16.66
CA ARG A 12 -33.67 6.34 16.34
C ARG A 12 -33.71 5.00 15.63
N ILE A 13 -32.76 4.77 14.73
CA ILE A 13 -32.52 3.49 14.07
C ILE A 13 -31.13 3.04 14.49
N TYR A 14 -31.05 1.87 15.12
CA TYR A 14 -29.81 1.23 15.52
C TYR A 14 -29.32 0.29 14.42
N ILE A 15 -28.01 0.29 14.21
CA ILE A 15 -27.31 -0.54 13.24
C ILE A 15 -26.53 -1.59 14.04
N ASP A 16 -27.04 -2.81 14.04
CA ASP A 16 -26.48 -3.94 14.77
C ASP A 16 -25.74 -4.89 13.82
N GLY A 17 -24.73 -5.61 14.31
CA GLY A 17 -23.85 -6.50 13.55
C GLY A 17 -22.43 -5.96 13.32
N ASN A 18 -21.70 -6.58 12.37
CA ASN A 18 -20.30 -6.22 12.11
C ASN A 18 -20.18 -4.92 11.30
N THR A 19 -20.19 -3.79 12.00
CA THR A 19 -20.07 -2.45 11.42
C THR A 19 -18.63 -1.97 11.22
N TYR A 20 -17.62 -2.79 11.55
CA TYR A 20 -16.21 -2.41 11.40
C TYR A 20 -15.81 -1.98 9.99
N PRO A 21 -16.19 -2.70 8.91
CA PRO A 21 -15.80 -2.33 7.55
C PRO A 21 -16.38 -0.99 7.10
N ILE A 22 -17.54 -0.63 7.64
CA ILE A 22 -18.33 0.53 7.21
C ILE A 22 -18.30 1.68 8.21
N LYS A 23 -17.51 1.57 9.29
CA LYS A 23 -17.46 2.51 10.41
C LYS A 23 -17.25 3.96 9.97
N ASP A 24 -16.28 4.19 9.08
CA ASP A 24 -15.98 5.53 8.59
C ASP A 24 -17.10 6.10 7.73
N GLN A 25 -17.80 5.24 6.99
CA GLN A 25 -18.96 5.64 6.18
C GLN A 25 -20.14 6.02 7.08
N LEU A 26 -20.42 5.23 8.12
CA LEU A 26 -21.44 5.54 9.13
C LEU A 26 -21.16 6.88 9.81
N ARG A 27 -19.89 7.15 10.15
CA ARG A 27 -19.48 8.42 10.73
C ARG A 27 -19.72 9.60 9.79
N ARG A 28 -19.38 9.45 8.49
CA ARG A 28 -19.63 10.48 7.46
C ARG A 28 -21.13 10.71 7.21
N ALA A 29 -21.95 9.67 7.30
CA ALA A 29 -23.41 9.76 7.20
C ALA A 29 -24.06 10.50 8.39
N GLY A 30 -23.29 10.79 9.44
CA GLY A 30 -23.78 11.42 10.66
C GLY A 30 -24.39 10.44 11.65
N CYS A 31 -23.99 9.17 11.62
CA CYS A 31 -24.34 8.22 12.66
C CYS A 31 -23.55 8.52 13.94
N HIS A 32 -24.15 8.20 15.09
CA HIS A 32 -23.56 8.36 16.41
C HIS A 32 -23.36 6.99 17.06
N TRP A 33 -22.27 6.82 17.80
CA TRP A 33 -22.02 5.58 18.55
C TRP A 33 -22.72 5.62 19.91
N ASP A 34 -23.48 4.57 20.22
CA ASP A 34 -24.09 4.33 21.53
C ASP A 34 -23.22 3.32 22.30
N GLY A 35 -22.53 3.78 23.35
CA GLY A 35 -21.62 2.96 24.14
C GLY A 35 -22.31 1.92 25.01
N GLU A 36 -23.58 2.16 25.38
CA GLU A 36 -24.36 1.25 26.22
C GLU A 36 -24.87 0.06 25.39
N ARG A 37 -25.42 0.36 24.21
CA ARG A 37 -25.91 -0.66 23.26
C ARG A 37 -24.82 -1.26 22.36
N LYS A 38 -23.63 -0.66 22.36
CA LYS A 38 -22.50 -1.00 21.47
C LYS A 38 -22.93 -1.03 20.00
N ALA A 39 -23.73 -0.04 19.59
CA ALA A 39 -24.29 0.05 18.25
C ALA A 39 -24.23 1.48 17.72
N TRP A 40 -24.17 1.62 16.40
CA TRP A 40 -24.34 2.92 15.75
C TRP A 40 -25.82 3.26 15.66
N TRP A 41 -26.19 4.53 15.79
CA TRP A 41 -27.55 4.99 15.59
C TRP A 41 -27.62 6.24 14.72
N ILE A 42 -28.74 6.39 14.02
CA ILE A 42 -29.10 7.60 13.28
C ILE A 42 -30.57 7.94 13.50
N GLY A 43 -30.95 9.20 13.26
CA GLY A 43 -32.37 9.60 13.31
C GLY A 43 -33.19 8.91 12.22
N ALA A 44 -34.44 8.56 12.54
CA ALA A 44 -35.35 7.84 11.64
C ALA A 44 -35.61 8.56 10.30
N ALA A 45 -35.45 9.88 10.26
CA ALA A 45 -35.57 10.68 9.02
C ALA A 45 -34.56 10.28 7.93
N LYS A 46 -33.42 9.70 8.30
CA LYS A 46 -32.36 9.28 7.37
C LYS A 46 -32.32 7.76 7.15
N ARG A 47 -33.47 7.09 7.32
CA ARG A 47 -33.58 5.63 7.14
C ARG A 47 -33.13 5.18 5.75
N ALA A 48 -33.64 5.85 4.71
CA ALA A 48 -33.37 5.50 3.33
C ALA A 48 -31.87 5.58 3.00
N ASP A 49 -31.18 6.59 3.52
CA ASP A 49 -29.74 6.79 3.30
C ASP A 49 -28.91 5.63 3.88
N ILE A 50 -29.26 5.17 5.09
CA ILE A 50 -28.56 4.07 5.76
C ILE A 50 -28.90 2.71 5.15
N GLU A 51 -30.15 2.51 4.74
CA GLU A 51 -30.56 1.31 4.04
C GLU A 51 -29.80 1.17 2.72
N HIS A 52 -29.68 2.26 1.95
CA HIS A 52 -28.87 2.29 0.74
C HIS A 52 -27.39 2.01 1.03
N LEU A 53 -26.82 2.57 2.10
CA LEU A 53 -25.42 2.37 2.48
C LEU A 53 -25.13 0.90 2.85
N VAL A 54 -25.99 0.30 3.69
CA VAL A 54 -25.86 -1.11 4.10
C VAL A 54 -26.05 -2.05 2.91
N SER A 55 -27.00 -1.77 2.02
CA SER A 55 -27.20 -2.57 0.80
C SER A 55 -26.04 -2.42 -0.20
N SER A 56 -25.50 -1.21 -0.37
CA SER A 56 -24.41 -0.94 -1.32
C SER A 56 -23.08 -1.56 -0.87
N ASP A 57 -22.77 -1.53 0.43
CA ASP A 57 -21.53 -2.12 0.97
C ASP A 57 -21.57 -3.64 1.00
N THR A 58 -22.75 -4.24 1.20
CA THR A 58 -22.91 -5.70 1.09
C THR A 58 -22.53 -6.17 -0.33
N VAL A 59 -22.81 -5.34 -1.35
CA VAL A 59 -22.45 -5.60 -2.75
C VAL A 59 -20.98 -5.25 -3.06
N GLN A 60 -20.42 -4.20 -2.46
CA GLN A 60 -19.01 -3.82 -2.67
C GLN A 60 -18.02 -4.74 -1.93
N GLN A 61 -18.39 -5.32 -0.78
CA GLN A 61 -17.59 -6.35 -0.11
C GLN A 61 -17.66 -7.73 -0.78
N GLN A 62 -18.69 -8.01 -1.59
CA GLN A 62 -18.80 -9.28 -2.32
C GLN A 62 -18.28 -9.22 -3.77
N SER A 63 -18.13 -8.02 -4.35
CA SER A 63 -17.71 -7.87 -5.75
C SER A 63 -16.24 -7.49 -5.94
N ALA A 64 -15.51 -7.20 -4.87
CA ALA A 64 -14.06 -7.20 -4.88
C ALA A 64 -13.56 -8.60 -4.52
N ALA A 65 -13.77 -9.59 -5.40
CA ALA A 65 -13.09 -10.87 -5.31
C ALA A 65 -11.62 -10.57 -5.01
N GLU A 66 -11.16 -10.90 -3.79
CA GLU A 66 -9.75 -10.75 -3.47
C GLU A 66 -9.01 -11.54 -4.56
N PRO A 67 -8.12 -10.88 -5.31
CA PRO A 67 -7.41 -11.57 -6.35
C PRO A 67 -6.67 -12.71 -5.68
N GLN A 68 -6.88 -13.91 -6.22
CA GLN A 68 -6.34 -15.14 -5.65
C GLN A 68 -4.85 -14.91 -5.37
N ARG A 69 -4.48 -14.97 -4.09
CA ARG A 69 -3.10 -14.76 -3.67
C ARG A 69 -2.34 -15.99 -4.11
N ASP A 70 -1.73 -15.87 -5.28
CA ASP A 70 -0.90 -16.92 -5.83
C ASP A 70 0.47 -16.90 -5.13
N ALA A 71 1.13 -18.05 -5.20
CA ALA A 71 2.37 -18.45 -4.53
C ALA A 71 3.37 -17.32 -4.21
N THR A 72 4.20 -17.56 -3.18
CA THR A 72 5.30 -16.65 -2.82
C THR A 72 6.13 -16.29 -4.07
N PRO A 73 6.26 -14.99 -4.40
CA PRO A 73 7.05 -14.56 -5.55
C PRO A 73 8.51 -14.99 -5.38
N ASP A 74 9.16 -15.37 -6.49
CA ASP A 74 10.59 -15.63 -6.50
C ASP A 74 11.36 -14.33 -6.17
N ALA A 75 12.30 -14.40 -5.22
CA ALA A 75 13.18 -13.28 -4.88
C ALA A 75 14.03 -12.81 -6.07
N SER A 76 14.29 -13.69 -7.05
CA SER A 76 14.99 -13.34 -8.29
C SER A 76 14.13 -12.58 -9.31
N ALA A 77 12.80 -12.51 -9.09
CA ALA A 77 11.88 -11.86 -10.02
C ALA A 77 12.27 -10.39 -10.26
N SER A 78 12.37 -10.02 -11.53
CA SER A 78 12.66 -8.64 -11.95
C SER A 78 11.50 -7.70 -11.64
N VAL A 79 11.80 -6.58 -11.00
CA VAL A 79 10.82 -5.52 -10.68
C VAL A 79 10.86 -4.45 -11.77
N ARG A 80 9.77 -4.32 -12.50
CA ARG A 80 9.64 -3.35 -13.61
C ARG A 80 9.18 -1.97 -13.14
N ALA A 81 8.30 -1.94 -12.15
CA ALA A 81 7.72 -0.71 -11.64
C ALA A 81 7.23 -0.87 -10.19
N ARG A 82 6.83 0.25 -9.60
CA ARG A 82 6.04 0.34 -8.37
C ARG A 82 4.69 0.90 -8.74
N ALA A 83 3.61 0.28 -8.25
CA ALA A 83 2.25 0.72 -8.51
C ALA A 83 1.44 0.81 -7.21
N SER A 84 0.50 1.74 -7.16
CA SER A 84 -0.53 1.81 -6.13
C SER A 84 -1.77 1.06 -6.60
N TYR A 85 -2.31 0.20 -5.73
CA TYR A 85 -3.55 -0.54 -5.95
C TYR A 85 -4.38 -0.52 -4.66
N LYS A 86 -5.63 -0.04 -4.73
CA LYS A 86 -6.53 0.11 -3.57
C LYS A 86 -5.85 0.82 -2.38
N GLY A 87 -5.09 1.88 -2.66
CA GLY A 87 -4.40 2.70 -1.64
C GLY A 87 -3.16 2.06 -1.01
N ARG A 88 -2.65 0.95 -1.56
CA ARG A 88 -1.42 0.29 -1.09
C ARG A 88 -0.41 0.17 -2.21
N ASP A 89 0.87 0.25 -1.86
CA ASP A 89 1.97 0.12 -2.82
C ASP A 89 2.41 -1.32 -3.02
N TYR A 90 2.64 -1.67 -4.28
CA TYR A 90 3.09 -2.99 -4.73
C TYR A 90 4.22 -2.86 -5.74
N TYR A 91 4.99 -3.92 -5.90
CA TYR A 91 5.96 -4.08 -6.99
C TYR A 91 5.31 -4.75 -8.19
N VAL A 92 5.57 -4.24 -9.40
CA VAL A 92 5.10 -4.83 -10.65
C VAL A 92 6.20 -5.77 -11.16
N LEU A 93 5.92 -7.08 -11.17
CA LEU A 93 6.86 -8.11 -11.60
C LEU A 93 6.71 -8.42 -13.09
N ALA A 94 5.46 -8.51 -13.55
CA ALA A 94 5.12 -8.84 -14.93
C ALA A 94 3.84 -8.09 -15.36
N GLU A 95 3.60 -8.11 -16.66
CA GLU A 95 2.37 -7.61 -17.29
C GLU A 95 1.91 -8.66 -18.30
N THR A 96 0.61 -8.76 -18.53
CA THR A 96 0.07 -9.60 -19.59
C THR A 96 0.43 -9.03 -20.97
N ARG A 97 0.40 -9.87 -22.00
CA ARG A 97 0.76 -9.47 -23.37
C ARG A 97 -0.11 -8.32 -23.91
N ASP A 98 -1.38 -8.30 -23.54
CA ASP A 98 -2.36 -7.27 -23.87
C ASP A 98 -2.29 -6.04 -22.93
N ARG A 99 -1.42 -6.07 -21.91
CA ARG A 99 -1.29 -5.07 -20.84
C ARG A 99 -2.58 -4.81 -20.05
N SER A 100 -3.55 -5.73 -20.10
CA SER A 100 -4.80 -5.60 -19.35
C SER A 100 -4.62 -5.90 -17.86
N LYS A 101 -3.60 -6.68 -17.48
CA LYS A 101 -3.32 -7.06 -16.09
C LYS A 101 -1.84 -6.92 -15.75
N LEU A 102 -1.59 -6.56 -14.51
CA LEU A 102 -0.26 -6.48 -13.90
C LEU A 102 -0.13 -7.55 -12.81
N LEU A 103 1.00 -8.25 -12.77
CA LEU A 103 1.37 -9.13 -11.68
C LEU A 103 2.01 -8.28 -10.58
N LEU A 104 1.26 -8.08 -9.51
CA LEU A 104 1.67 -7.29 -8.35
C LEU A 104 2.21 -8.20 -7.26
N ALA A 105 3.32 -7.81 -6.65
CA ALA A 105 3.86 -8.45 -5.45
C ALA A 105 3.85 -7.48 -4.27
N ALA A 106 3.52 -8.02 -3.09
CA ALA A 106 3.62 -7.27 -1.84
C ALA A 106 5.06 -6.78 -1.63
N ARG A 107 5.24 -5.61 -1.01
CA ARG A 107 6.57 -5.03 -0.79
C ARG A 107 7.48 -5.87 0.11
N ASN A 108 6.91 -6.79 0.89
CA ASN A 108 7.61 -7.75 1.72
C ASN A 108 7.82 -9.11 1.03
N GLY A 109 7.39 -9.26 -0.23
CA GLY A 109 7.52 -10.51 -0.99
C GLY A 109 6.67 -11.67 -0.49
N GLN A 110 5.68 -11.45 0.39
CA GLN A 110 4.91 -12.58 0.97
C GLN A 110 3.93 -13.23 -0.02
N PHE A 111 3.39 -12.46 -0.97
CA PHE A 111 2.43 -12.96 -1.94
C PHE A 111 2.46 -12.11 -3.20
N GLN A 112 1.93 -12.69 -4.28
CA GLN A 112 1.68 -11.99 -5.53
C GLN A 112 0.26 -12.26 -6.04
N PHE A 113 -0.23 -11.41 -6.91
CA PHE A 113 -1.55 -11.55 -7.52
C PHE A 113 -1.67 -10.71 -8.79
N TRP A 114 -2.55 -11.12 -9.69
CA TRP A 114 -2.89 -10.31 -10.87
C TRP A 114 -3.94 -9.26 -10.54
N ALA A 115 -3.71 -8.02 -10.96
CA ALA A 115 -4.66 -6.91 -10.87
C ALA A 115 -4.94 -6.32 -12.25
N ALA A 116 -6.15 -5.80 -12.48
CA ALA A 116 -6.47 -5.07 -13.70
C ALA A 116 -5.62 -3.79 -13.79
N ALA A 117 -4.98 -3.55 -14.93
CA ALA A 117 -4.06 -2.43 -15.12
C ALA A 117 -4.76 -1.07 -14.91
N GLU A 118 -6.01 -0.94 -15.34
CA GLU A 118 -6.85 0.26 -15.14
C GLU A 118 -7.13 0.58 -13.66
N ALA A 119 -7.11 -0.44 -12.79
CA ALA A 119 -7.30 -0.27 -11.36
C ALA A 119 -5.98 0.00 -10.61
N THR A 120 -4.85 0.06 -11.33
CA THR A 120 -3.50 0.29 -10.79
C THR A 120 -2.93 1.59 -11.30
N GLN A 121 -2.24 2.32 -10.42
CA GLN A 121 -1.54 3.55 -10.79
C GLN A 121 -0.04 3.34 -10.68
N ILE A 122 0.68 3.34 -11.80
CA ILE A 122 2.15 3.26 -11.78
C ILE A 122 2.70 4.56 -11.18
N THR A 123 3.46 4.43 -10.08
CA THR A 123 4.04 5.55 -9.33
C THR A 123 5.51 5.76 -9.68
N LYS A 124 6.23 4.69 -9.99
CA LYS A 124 7.64 4.73 -10.39
C LYS A 124 7.93 3.60 -11.35
N THR A 125 8.55 3.91 -12.47
CA THR A 125 9.08 2.89 -13.40
C THR A 125 10.56 2.71 -13.11
N TYR A 126 10.99 1.46 -12.99
CA TYR A 126 12.41 1.15 -12.87
C TYR A 126 12.98 1.02 -14.28
N GLY A 127 13.89 1.93 -14.60
CA GLY A 127 14.60 1.91 -15.87
C GLY A 127 15.47 0.68 -16.00
N ARG A 128 15.78 0.36 -17.25
CA ARG A 128 16.85 -0.56 -17.62
C ARG A 128 18.18 0.14 -17.34
N GLU A 129 18.82 -0.15 -16.22
CA GLU A 129 20.18 0.35 -16.00
C GLU A 129 21.14 -0.46 -16.87
N ASN A 130 21.94 0.25 -17.67
CA ASN A 130 23.05 -0.36 -18.38
C ASN A 130 24.17 -0.60 -17.37
N TYR A 131 24.29 -1.82 -16.88
CA TYR A 131 25.45 -2.21 -16.11
C TYR A 131 26.69 -2.18 -17.00
N ARG A 132 27.86 -1.99 -16.37
CA ARG A 132 29.18 -1.95 -17.02
C ARG A 132 29.48 -3.21 -17.87
N SER A 133 28.76 -4.31 -17.61
CA SER A 133 28.82 -5.57 -18.35
C SER A 133 28.07 -5.54 -19.70
N GLY A 134 27.36 -4.45 -20.02
CA GLY A 134 26.49 -4.36 -21.20
C GLY A 134 25.20 -5.17 -21.07
N ARG A 135 24.99 -5.90 -19.96
CA ARG A 135 23.70 -6.52 -19.66
C ARG A 135 22.79 -5.53 -18.97
N THR A 136 21.59 -5.45 -19.50
CA THR A 136 20.50 -4.75 -18.86
C THR A 136 19.88 -5.64 -17.79
N GLU A 137 19.98 -5.23 -16.53
CA GLU A 137 19.35 -5.95 -15.42
C GLU A 137 18.36 -5.03 -14.70
N TYR A 138 17.15 -5.53 -14.49
CA TYR A 138 16.18 -4.88 -13.62
C TYR A 138 16.54 -5.20 -12.17
N PRO A 139 16.24 -4.30 -11.22
CA PRO A 139 16.36 -4.63 -9.81
C PRO A 139 15.46 -5.83 -9.48
N THR A 140 15.98 -6.77 -8.68
CA THR A 140 15.23 -7.96 -8.27
C THR A 140 14.35 -7.66 -7.05
N LEU A 141 13.29 -8.44 -6.87
CA LEU A 141 12.41 -8.33 -5.72
C LEU A 141 13.17 -8.50 -4.41
N GLY A 142 14.03 -9.50 -4.32
CA GLY A 142 14.89 -9.74 -3.15
C GLY A 142 15.84 -8.57 -2.87
N GLY A 143 16.42 -7.97 -3.92
CA GLY A 143 17.23 -6.77 -3.78
C GLY A 143 16.45 -5.58 -3.23
N MET A 144 15.21 -5.38 -3.68
CA MET A 144 14.32 -4.34 -3.18
C MET A 144 13.90 -4.55 -1.72
N ILE A 145 13.58 -5.80 -1.34
CA ILE A 145 13.20 -6.15 0.04
C ILE A 145 14.36 -5.90 0.99
N ARG A 146 15.55 -6.45 0.67
CA ARG A 146 16.76 -6.26 1.48
C ARG A 146 17.07 -4.79 1.68
N ARG A 147 17.03 -3.97 0.62
CA ARG A 147 17.23 -2.52 0.72
C ARG A 147 16.18 -1.88 1.62
N ALA A 148 14.90 -2.25 1.51
CA ALA A 148 13.86 -1.71 2.38
C ALA A 148 14.06 -2.07 3.86
N GLU A 149 14.62 -3.24 4.14
CA GLU A 149 14.97 -3.70 5.50
C GLU A 149 16.19 -2.95 6.05
N GLU A 150 17.25 -2.79 5.26
CA GLU A 150 18.43 -1.98 5.60
C GLU A 150 18.03 -0.54 5.98
N TRP A 151 17.18 0.10 5.18
CA TRP A 151 16.65 1.44 5.48
C TRP A 151 15.78 1.49 6.73
N ARG A 152 15.02 0.42 7.01
CA ARG A 152 14.23 0.33 8.25
C ARG A 152 15.14 0.17 9.47
N ALA A 153 16.20 -0.64 9.37
CA ALA A 153 17.17 -0.83 10.42
C ALA A 153 17.95 0.46 10.74
N ALA A 154 18.40 1.19 9.71
CA ALA A 154 19.05 2.50 9.88
C ALA A 154 18.16 3.49 10.66
N ARG A 155 16.88 3.60 10.28
CA ARG A 155 15.91 4.47 11.00
C ARG A 155 15.68 4.07 12.44
N GLN A 156 15.76 2.79 12.77
CA GLN A 156 15.65 2.33 14.16
C GLN A 156 16.87 2.70 14.99
N GLN A 157 18.03 2.89 14.35
CA GLN A 157 19.27 3.34 14.98
C GLN A 157 19.36 4.88 15.09
N GLY A 158 18.39 5.60 14.50
CA GLY A 158 18.39 7.07 14.45
C GLY A 158 19.09 7.63 13.21
N ASP A 159 19.61 6.77 12.34
CA ASP A 159 20.24 7.18 11.08
C ASP A 159 19.18 7.49 10.02
N THR A 160 19.45 8.51 9.20
CA THR A 160 18.60 8.86 8.07
C THR A 160 18.79 7.92 6.88
N MET A 161 19.94 7.24 6.79
CA MET A 161 20.37 6.43 5.66
C MET A 161 21.26 5.24 6.12
N PRO A 162 21.26 4.09 5.43
CA PRO A 162 22.19 2.99 5.74
C PRO A 162 23.65 3.37 5.51
N GLN A 163 24.56 2.83 6.33
CA GLN A 163 26.01 2.92 6.11
C GLN A 163 26.41 2.33 4.75
N GLY A 164 27.37 2.97 4.07
CA GLY A 164 27.86 2.56 2.75
C GLY A 164 26.96 2.97 1.58
N HIS A 165 25.82 3.64 1.82
CA HIS A 165 24.98 4.13 0.75
C HIS A 165 25.60 5.37 0.09
N ARG A 166 25.71 5.35 -1.25
CA ARG A 166 26.17 6.52 -1.99
C ARG A 166 25.00 7.45 -2.29
N TYR A 167 25.17 8.73 -1.99
CA TYR A 167 24.19 9.76 -2.28
C TYR A 167 24.88 11.00 -2.85
N GLU A 168 24.12 11.80 -3.60
CA GLU A 168 24.59 13.08 -4.10
C GLU A 168 24.43 14.11 -2.98
N CYS A 169 25.52 14.76 -2.58
CA CYS A 169 25.47 15.83 -1.58
C CYS A 169 24.71 17.03 -2.14
N GLU A 170 23.68 17.51 -1.42
CA GLU A 170 22.84 18.63 -1.88
C GLU A 170 23.59 19.96 -1.97
N GLU A 171 24.72 20.12 -1.28
CA GLU A 171 25.53 21.34 -1.30
C GLU A 171 26.53 21.36 -2.46
N CYS A 172 27.27 20.26 -2.65
CA CYS A 172 28.39 20.18 -3.61
C CYS A 172 28.06 19.35 -4.88
N GLY A 173 26.97 18.60 -4.92
CA GLY A 173 26.62 17.70 -6.04
C GLY A 173 27.52 16.47 -6.16
N GLU A 174 28.40 16.23 -5.19
CA GLU A 174 29.33 15.11 -5.22
C GLU A 174 28.71 13.82 -4.67
N MET A 175 29.07 12.68 -5.25
CA MET A 175 28.64 11.36 -4.82
C MET A 175 29.44 10.87 -3.60
N VAL A 176 28.98 11.21 -2.40
CA VAL A 176 29.54 10.81 -1.10
C VAL A 176 28.98 9.47 -0.61
N THR A 177 29.66 8.81 0.32
CA THR A 177 29.22 7.53 0.92
C THR A 177 28.90 7.74 2.39
N HIS A 178 27.68 7.43 2.83
CA HIS A 178 27.27 7.63 4.22
C HIS A 178 28.07 6.74 5.19
N GLY A 179 28.67 7.35 6.22
CA GLY A 179 29.29 6.64 7.35
C GLY A 179 30.66 6.00 7.10
N ASP A 180 31.35 6.30 5.99
CA ASP A 180 32.75 5.91 5.79
C ASP A 180 33.75 6.92 6.43
N GLY A 181 33.24 7.97 7.06
CA GLY A 181 34.05 9.05 7.63
C GLY A 181 34.62 9.99 6.57
N SER A 182 34.22 9.86 5.30
CA SER A 182 34.55 10.84 4.27
C SER A 182 33.69 12.09 4.47
N SER A 183 34.35 13.24 4.55
CA SER A 183 33.71 14.55 4.42
C SER A 183 33.63 14.93 2.94
N CYS A 184 32.60 15.68 2.50
CA CYS A 184 32.65 16.29 1.15
C CYS A 184 33.92 17.13 1.10
N TRP A 185 34.80 16.90 0.11
CA TRP A 185 36.11 17.56 0.09
C TRP A 185 36.03 19.05 -0.26
N GLU A 186 34.93 19.49 -0.89
CA GLU A 186 34.65 20.91 -1.14
C GLU A 186 34.04 21.63 0.07
N THR A 187 33.07 21.02 0.77
CA THR A 187 32.36 21.71 1.87
C THR A 187 32.91 21.37 3.25
N GLY A 188 33.65 20.27 3.39
CA GLY A 188 34.14 19.77 4.68
C GLY A 188 33.05 19.19 5.59
N CYS A 189 31.80 19.11 5.10
CA CYS A 189 30.68 18.56 5.86
C CYS A 189 30.90 17.07 6.12
N ALA A 190 30.73 16.65 7.39
CA ALA A 190 30.79 15.24 7.78
C ALA A 190 29.51 14.53 7.31
N HIS A 191 29.67 13.42 6.59
CA HIS A 191 28.61 12.67 5.91
C HIS A 191 28.53 11.20 6.35
#